data_AF-A0AA85BAT5-F1
#
_entry.id   AF-A0AA85BAT5-F1
#
_cell.length_a   1.000
_cell.length_b   1.000
_cell.length_c   1.000
_cell.angle_alpha   90.00
_cell.angle_beta   90.00
_cell.angle_gamma   90.00
#
_symmetry.space_group_name_H-M   'P 1'
#
loop_
_entity.id
_entity.type
_entity.pdbx_description
1 polymer ?
#
loop_
_entity_poly.entity_id
_entity_poly.type
_entity_poly.pdbx_seq_one_letter_code
_entity_poly.pdbx_strand_id
1 'polypeptide(L)'
;MYLLYACFCLMGYANVSITFFKACFFTSLVFVVCVFAYQTLDALDGLQARRTGSCSQLGELFDHGCDALSTCILPISYFIIIGFDDWPMLMFIQYFCIQALFYVAHWRCYVTGVLAFDRVGVTEGLLIGILFGTISSIFGSSIWSIKDPLLGLELKVVQFLVFSVVMFFLAVQFADTISQGGCGKYGTTVANTSVLFPVCPLTLALGFPVLVAINSPVNLYHQSPFIFLLTFGIVSAKVSQRLVIAHMTKSAIYLFDAVMFGAALLVINQYFSCPLPEVLVLWISLTFGAVNIILYDADVCIQLADFLNIYVFRIGRPSSMRHNNKNTPVKSSVQDNTYKNSLRTRNSSRN
;
A
#
# COMPACT_ATOMS: atom_id res chain seq x y z
N MET A 1 2.78 -5.68 14.56
CA MET A 1 2.61 -4.25 14.91
C MET A 1 1.30 -3.68 14.38
N TYR A 2 1.00 -3.84 13.08
CA TYR A 2 -0.27 -3.44 12.47
C TYR A 2 -1.53 -3.98 13.14
N LEU A 3 -1.51 -5.24 13.58
CA LEU A 3 -2.61 -5.84 14.34
C LEU A 3 -2.84 -5.16 15.70
N LEU A 4 -1.77 -4.71 16.37
CA LEU A 4 -1.85 -4.02 17.67
C LEU A 4 -2.44 -2.62 17.51
N TYR A 5 -2.14 -1.93 16.40
CA TYR A 5 -2.67 -0.61 16.09
C TYR A 5 -4.12 -0.66 15.56
N ALA A 6 -4.41 -1.62 14.67
CA ALA A 6 -5.77 -1.92 14.23
C ALA A 6 -6.66 -2.33 15.41
N CYS A 7 -6.16 -3.17 16.33
CA CYS A 7 -6.86 -3.48 17.58
C CYS A 7 -7.04 -2.24 18.47
N PHE A 8 -6.10 -1.30 18.53
CA PHE A 8 -6.27 -0.08 19.35
C PHE A 8 -7.31 0.89 18.76
N CYS A 9 -7.30 1.08 17.44
CA CYS A 9 -8.33 1.85 16.73
C CYS A 9 -9.71 1.16 16.80
N LEU A 10 -9.77 -0.18 16.72
CA LEU A 10 -11.01 -0.94 16.88
C LEU A 10 -11.51 -0.97 18.34
N MET A 11 -10.63 -1.08 19.33
CA MET A 11 -11.00 -1.14 20.76
C MET A 11 -11.37 0.23 21.33
N GLY A 12 -10.78 1.33 20.84
CA GLY A 12 -11.20 2.69 21.20
C GLY A 12 -12.59 3.07 20.68
N TYR A 13 -13.06 2.42 19.60
CA TYR A 13 -14.32 2.70 18.92
C TYR A 13 -15.39 1.61 19.06
N ALA A 14 -15.12 0.52 19.81
CA ALA A 14 -16.10 -0.53 20.11
C ALA A 14 -17.28 -0.05 20.98
N ASN A 15 -17.28 1.22 21.44
CA ASN A 15 -18.49 1.89 21.87
C ASN A 15 -19.20 2.51 20.66
N VAL A 16 -20.27 1.84 20.26
CA VAL A 16 -21.22 2.16 19.19
C VAL A 16 -22.01 3.44 19.50
N SER A 17 -21.32 4.57 19.56
CA SER A 17 -21.93 5.90 19.60
C SER A 17 -21.03 6.86 18.82
N ILE A 18 -21.46 7.07 17.59
CA ILE A 18 -20.93 7.99 16.59
C ILE A 18 -21.16 9.42 17.09
N THR A 19 -20.35 9.91 18.02
CA THR A 19 -20.23 11.35 18.32
C THR A 19 -19.11 11.62 19.32
N PHE A 20 -18.23 12.59 19.03
CA PHE A 20 -17.49 13.39 20.02
C PHE A 20 -16.30 12.79 20.79
N PHE A 21 -15.33 12.13 20.14
CA PHE A 21 -13.97 12.16 20.69
C PHE A 21 -12.95 12.56 19.64
N LYS A 22 -12.68 13.88 19.59
CA LYS A 22 -11.42 14.42 19.08
C LYS A 22 -10.28 13.58 19.64
N ALA A 23 -9.32 13.19 18.80
CA ALA A 23 -8.18 12.38 19.22
C ALA A 23 -7.56 12.97 20.48
N CYS A 24 -7.64 12.24 21.59
CA CYS A 24 -7.03 12.65 22.84
C CYS A 24 -5.51 12.55 22.71
N PHE A 25 -4.77 13.23 23.60
CA PHE A 25 -3.31 13.20 23.68
C PHE A 25 -2.74 11.79 23.45
N PHE A 26 -3.32 10.79 24.13
CA PHE A 26 -2.87 9.41 24.07
C PHE A 26 -3.04 8.79 22.67
N THR A 27 -4.16 9.02 21.99
CA THR A 27 -4.41 8.51 20.63
C THR A 27 -3.36 9.04 19.64
N SER A 28 -3.08 10.34 19.67
CA SER A 28 -2.09 10.97 18.79
C SER A 28 -0.67 10.53 19.12
N LEU A 29 -0.33 10.36 20.41
CA LEU A 29 0.99 9.86 20.81
C LEU A 29 1.21 8.41 20.35
N VAL A 30 0.20 7.54 20.48
CA VAL A 30 0.28 6.16 19.99
C VAL A 30 0.47 6.15 18.47
N PHE A 31 -0.26 6.98 17.71
CA PHE A 31 -0.03 7.14 16.27
C PHE A 31 1.45 7.48 15.97
N VAL A 32 2.01 8.50 16.64
CA VAL A 32 3.41 8.91 16.44
C VAL A 32 4.39 7.77 16.71
N VAL A 33 4.26 7.09 17.85
CA VAL A 33 5.14 5.98 18.23
C VAL A 33 5.01 4.83 17.23
N CYS A 34 3.79 4.50 16.81
CA CYS A 34 3.55 3.42 15.86
C CYS A 34 4.10 3.75 14.46
N VAL A 35 3.90 4.96 13.95
CA VAL A 35 4.43 5.35 12.63
C VAL A 35 5.96 5.41 12.68
N PHE A 36 6.53 5.97 13.74
CA PHE A 36 7.99 6.00 13.93
C PHE A 36 8.59 4.59 14.00
N ALA A 37 7.98 3.69 14.77
CA ALA A 37 8.43 2.31 14.87
C ALA A 37 8.28 1.57 13.54
N TYR A 38 7.15 1.75 12.83
CA TYR A 38 6.95 1.13 11.51
C TYR A 38 8.03 1.58 10.53
N GLN A 39 8.15 2.87 10.23
CA GLN A 39 9.12 3.36 9.24
C GLN A 39 10.57 2.96 9.58
N THR A 40 10.88 2.84 10.88
CA THR A 40 12.22 2.45 11.33
C THR A 40 12.46 0.97 11.09
N LEU A 41 11.50 0.12 11.45
CA LEU A 41 11.61 -1.33 11.27
C LEU A 41 11.61 -1.72 9.78
N ASP A 42 10.80 -1.02 8.99
CA ASP A 42 10.75 -1.09 7.53
C ASP A 42 12.14 -0.81 6.93
N ALA A 43 12.73 0.35 7.21
CA ALA A 43 14.08 0.67 6.70
C ALA A 43 15.20 -0.29 7.18
N LEU A 44 15.03 -0.92 8.35
CA LEU A 44 16.00 -1.83 8.93
C LEU A 44 16.05 -3.20 8.23
N ASP A 45 14.97 -3.65 7.60
CA ASP A 45 14.93 -4.99 7.01
C ASP A 45 15.88 -5.11 5.80
N GLY A 46 15.92 -4.10 4.93
CA GLY A 46 16.78 -4.02 3.77
C GLY A 46 18.24 -3.79 4.16
N LEU A 47 18.49 -3.01 5.21
CA LEU A 47 19.82 -2.86 5.80
C LEU A 47 20.34 -4.20 6.32
N GLN A 48 19.51 -4.92 7.05
CA GLN A 48 19.85 -6.23 7.58
C GLN A 48 20.08 -7.23 6.44
N ALA A 49 19.19 -7.28 5.43
CA ALA A 49 19.32 -8.16 4.28
C ALA A 49 20.63 -7.93 3.51
N ARG A 50 21.04 -6.66 3.32
CA ARG A 50 22.34 -6.32 2.72
C ARG A 50 23.51 -6.78 3.59
N ARG A 51 23.42 -6.57 4.90
CA ARG A 51 24.47 -6.94 5.86
C ARG A 51 24.67 -8.46 5.93
N THR A 52 23.59 -9.24 5.87
CA THR A 52 23.64 -10.72 5.93
C THR A 52 23.77 -11.38 4.58
N GLY A 53 23.77 -10.63 3.48
CA GLY A 53 23.82 -11.17 2.12
C GLY A 53 22.57 -11.98 1.75
N SER A 54 21.42 -11.63 2.32
CA SER A 54 20.14 -12.34 2.14
C SER A 54 19.09 -11.52 1.38
N CYS A 55 19.50 -10.55 0.57
CA CYS A 55 18.60 -9.84 -0.33
C CYS A 55 17.92 -10.81 -1.31
N SER A 56 16.61 -10.69 -1.49
CA SER A 56 15.84 -11.55 -2.40
C SER A 56 14.58 -10.83 -2.88
N GLN A 57 14.04 -11.29 -4.02
CA GLN A 57 12.75 -10.82 -4.52
C GLN A 57 11.59 -11.14 -3.55
N LEU A 58 11.68 -12.20 -2.75
CA LEU A 58 10.68 -12.45 -1.71
C LEU A 58 10.70 -11.38 -0.62
N GLY A 59 11.89 -10.92 -0.23
CA GLY A 59 12.03 -9.86 0.77
C GLY A 59 11.41 -8.55 0.27
N GLU A 60 11.72 -8.15 -0.96
CA GLU A 60 11.15 -6.95 -1.59
C GLU A 60 9.63 -7.08 -1.80
N LEU A 61 9.13 -8.27 -2.15
CA LEU A 61 7.68 -8.50 -2.24
C LEU A 61 6.99 -8.36 -0.87
N PHE A 62 7.61 -8.88 0.19
CA PHE A 62 7.06 -8.85 1.54
C PHE A 62 7.01 -7.43 2.09
N ASP A 63 8.07 -6.65 1.85
CA ASP A 63 8.19 -5.23 2.16
C ASP A 63 7.04 -4.43 1.52
N HIS A 64 6.93 -4.47 0.18
CA HIS A 64 5.86 -3.80 -0.54
C HIS A 64 4.45 -4.33 -0.23
N GLY A 65 4.33 -5.61 0.12
CA GLY A 65 3.07 -6.19 0.60
C GLY A 65 2.62 -5.57 1.93
N CYS A 66 3.56 -5.36 2.85
CA CYS A 66 3.32 -4.65 4.11
C CYS A 66 2.99 -3.18 3.87
N ASP A 67 3.69 -2.51 2.96
CA ASP A 67 3.38 -1.14 2.57
C ASP A 67 1.96 -1.01 2.01
N ALA A 68 1.56 -1.91 1.12
CA ALA A 68 0.23 -1.90 0.54
C ALA A 68 -0.85 -1.99 1.63
N LEU A 69 -0.69 -2.85 2.64
CA LEU A 69 -1.59 -2.95 3.77
C LEU A 69 -1.53 -1.72 4.69
N SER A 70 -0.35 -1.13 4.86
CA SER A 70 -0.16 0.06 5.69
C SER A 70 -0.94 1.26 5.14
N THR A 71 -1.04 1.37 3.80
CA THR A 71 -1.87 2.41 3.15
C THR A 71 -3.37 2.30 3.49
N CYS A 72 -3.87 1.15 3.94
CA CYS A 72 -5.27 1.06 4.39
C CYS A 72 -5.49 1.72 5.76
N ILE A 73 -4.56 1.52 6.70
CA ILE A 73 -4.78 1.82 8.12
C ILE A 73 -4.17 3.16 8.52
N LEU A 74 -2.98 3.48 8.00
CA LEU A 74 -2.25 4.70 8.37
C LEU A 74 -3.01 5.98 7.97
N PRO A 75 -3.59 6.11 6.77
CA PRO A 75 -4.37 7.29 6.40
C PRO A 75 -5.62 7.47 7.27
N ILE A 76 -6.36 6.39 7.55
CA ILE A 76 -7.52 6.44 8.47
C ILE A 76 -7.10 7.02 9.82
N SER A 77 -5.98 6.54 10.34
CA SER A 77 -5.47 6.93 11.64
C SER A 77 -4.92 8.35 11.65
N TYR A 78 -4.30 8.76 10.55
CA TYR A 78 -3.91 10.14 10.29
C TYR A 78 -5.14 11.07 10.29
N PHE A 79 -6.25 10.69 9.66
CA PHE A 79 -7.48 11.49 9.66
C PHE A 79 -8.09 11.66 11.06
N ILE A 80 -7.99 10.63 11.90
CA ILE A 80 -8.43 10.71 13.30
C ILE A 80 -7.62 11.75 14.08
N ILE A 81 -6.28 11.75 13.97
CA ILE A 81 -5.44 12.68 14.73
C ILE A 81 -5.61 14.15 14.31
N ILE A 82 -6.03 14.41 13.06
CA ILE A 82 -6.29 15.78 12.58
C ILE A 82 -7.77 16.18 12.65
N GLY A 83 -8.67 15.26 13.03
CA GLY A 83 -10.11 15.50 13.08
C GLY A 83 -10.70 15.83 11.71
N PHE A 84 -10.39 15.00 10.71
CA PHE A 84 -10.83 15.22 9.33
C PHE A 84 -12.26 14.75 9.04
N ASP A 85 -12.91 14.13 10.01
CA ASP A 85 -14.29 13.67 9.98
C ASP A 85 -15.30 14.82 9.77
N ASP A 86 -14.94 16.05 10.15
CA ASP A 86 -15.70 17.26 9.82
C ASP A 86 -15.82 17.52 8.30
N TRP A 87 -14.89 16.96 7.51
CA TRP A 87 -14.83 17.09 6.05
C TRP A 87 -14.86 15.72 5.36
N PRO A 88 -15.97 14.95 5.46
CA PRO A 88 -16.01 13.55 5.04
C PRO A 88 -15.73 13.37 3.54
N MET A 89 -16.11 14.33 2.69
CA MET A 89 -15.80 14.26 1.25
C MET A 89 -14.31 14.48 0.98
N LEU A 90 -13.65 15.41 1.67
CA LEU A 90 -12.21 15.62 1.51
C LEU A 90 -11.42 14.42 2.05
N MET A 91 -11.87 13.85 3.17
CA MET A 91 -11.34 12.60 3.71
C MET A 91 -11.45 11.44 2.71
N PHE A 92 -12.62 11.28 2.07
CA PHE A 92 -12.84 10.26 1.04
C PHE A 92 -11.87 10.44 -0.14
N ILE A 93 -11.80 11.65 -0.68
CA ILE A 93 -10.93 11.97 -1.83
C ILE A 93 -9.46 11.74 -1.46
N GLN A 94 -9.00 12.27 -0.33
CA GLN A 94 -7.61 12.13 0.10
C GLN A 94 -7.23 10.67 0.34
N TYR A 95 -8.12 9.86 0.94
CA TYR A 95 -7.89 8.43 1.15
C TYR A 95 -7.61 7.70 -0.16
N PHE A 96 -8.51 7.84 -1.13
CA PHE A 96 -8.36 7.14 -2.42
C PHE A 96 -7.25 7.72 -3.29
N CYS A 97 -6.89 9.01 -3.13
CA CYS A 97 -5.69 9.58 -3.73
C CYS A 97 -4.41 8.95 -3.16
N ILE A 98 -4.35 8.66 -1.85
CA ILE A 98 -3.21 7.96 -1.24
C ILE A 98 -3.11 6.53 -1.79
N GLN A 99 -4.23 5.81 -1.90
CA GLN A 99 -4.24 4.48 -2.51
C GLN A 99 -3.78 4.52 -3.98
N ALA A 100 -4.26 5.51 -4.75
CA ALA A 100 -3.87 5.69 -6.14
C ALA A 100 -2.38 6.04 -6.29
N LEU A 101 -1.82 6.86 -5.39
CA LEU A 101 -0.40 7.22 -5.40
C LEU A 101 0.49 6.00 -5.20
N PHE A 102 0.16 5.15 -4.23
CA PHE A 102 0.90 3.91 -3.99
C PHE A 102 0.86 2.99 -5.21
N TYR A 103 -0.33 2.82 -5.82
CA TYR A 103 -0.50 2.04 -7.03
C TYR A 103 0.31 2.62 -8.21
N VAL A 104 0.25 3.94 -8.41
CA VAL A 104 0.95 4.64 -9.50
C VAL A 104 2.47 4.53 -9.36
N ALA A 105 3.02 4.59 -8.14
CA ALA A 105 4.44 4.36 -7.91
C ALA A 105 4.88 2.96 -8.40
N HIS A 106 4.09 1.93 -8.10
CA HIS A 106 4.33 0.57 -8.59
C HIS A 106 4.03 0.41 -10.07
N TRP A 107 3.11 1.18 -10.63
CA TRP A 107 2.85 1.23 -12.06
C TRP A 107 4.06 1.81 -12.81
N ARG A 108 4.68 2.87 -12.30
CA ARG A 108 5.96 3.36 -12.84
C ARG A 108 7.00 2.26 -12.83
N CYS A 109 7.18 1.56 -11.72
CA CYS A 109 8.11 0.43 -11.63
C CYS A 109 7.78 -0.69 -12.64
N TYR A 110 6.50 -1.01 -12.83
CA TYR A 110 6.03 -1.98 -13.83
C TYR A 110 6.39 -1.57 -15.27
N VAL A 111 6.42 -0.27 -15.57
CA VAL A 111 6.76 0.28 -16.88
C VAL A 111 8.28 0.39 -17.07
N THR A 112 8.99 0.97 -16.11
CA THR A 112 10.41 1.32 -16.22
C THR A 112 11.36 0.18 -15.83
N GLY A 113 10.89 -0.78 -15.04
CA GLY A 113 11.75 -1.83 -14.46
C GLY A 113 12.51 -1.41 -13.21
N VAL A 114 12.36 -0.17 -12.75
CA VAL A 114 13.09 0.37 -11.60
C VAL A 114 12.14 1.14 -10.71
N LEU A 115 12.16 0.84 -9.41
CA LEU A 115 11.49 1.65 -8.41
C LEU A 115 12.28 2.95 -8.20
N ALA A 116 11.74 4.05 -8.70
CA ALA A 116 12.34 5.37 -8.55
C ALA A 116 11.92 5.99 -7.21
N PHE A 117 12.89 6.32 -6.37
CA PHE A 117 12.66 7.11 -5.16
C PHE A 117 12.71 8.60 -5.53
N ASP A 118 11.53 9.20 -5.68
CA ASP A 118 11.41 10.63 -5.92
C ASP A 118 11.83 11.43 -4.67
N ARG A 119 12.10 12.74 -4.83
CA ARG A 119 12.48 13.62 -3.70
C ARG A 119 11.40 13.73 -2.62
N VAL A 120 10.14 13.45 -2.98
CA VAL A 120 9.01 13.36 -2.06
C VAL A 120 8.39 12.01 -2.31
N GLY A 121 8.56 11.09 -1.36
CA GLY A 121 8.04 9.74 -1.40
C GLY A 121 7.23 9.40 -0.15
N VAL A 122 7.10 8.10 0.09
CA VAL A 122 6.36 7.56 1.23
C VAL A 122 6.98 8.00 2.55
N THR A 123 8.32 8.00 2.65
CA THR A 123 9.06 8.41 3.84
C THR A 123 8.74 9.84 4.28
N GLU A 124 8.78 10.81 3.36
CA GLU A 124 8.43 12.19 3.67
C GLU A 124 6.97 12.31 4.12
N GLY A 125 6.06 11.56 3.51
CA GLY A 125 4.66 11.47 3.93
C GLY A 125 4.51 10.95 5.36
N LEU A 126 5.23 9.88 5.73
CA LEU A 126 5.22 9.32 7.08
C LEU A 126 5.83 10.29 8.11
N LEU A 127 6.90 11.01 7.77
CA LEU A 127 7.50 12.04 8.61
C LEU A 127 6.56 13.24 8.83
N ILE A 128 5.84 13.68 7.78
CA ILE A 128 4.79 14.70 7.90
C ILE A 128 3.67 14.18 8.82
N GLY A 129 3.28 12.91 8.68
CA GLY A 129 2.34 12.25 9.59
C GLY A 129 2.82 12.32 11.04
N ILE A 130 4.07 11.94 11.32
CA ILE A 130 4.68 12.01 12.65
C ILE A 130 4.67 13.44 13.20
N LEU A 131 5.04 14.43 12.36
CA LEU A 131 5.02 15.84 12.75
C LEU A 131 3.60 16.28 13.14
N PHE A 132 2.61 15.95 12.32
CA PHE A 132 1.22 16.33 12.54
C PHE A 132 0.64 15.62 13.77
N GLY A 133 0.97 14.34 13.95
CA GLY A 133 0.64 13.59 15.16
C GLY A 133 1.28 14.15 16.42
N THR A 134 2.51 14.65 16.33
CA THR A 134 3.20 15.31 17.44
C THR A 134 2.49 16.61 17.80
N ILE A 135 2.14 17.44 16.82
CA ILE A 135 1.35 18.66 17.01
C ILE A 135 0.00 18.33 17.65
N SER A 136 -0.73 17.34 17.11
CA SER A 136 -2.01 16.88 17.68
C SER A 136 -1.87 16.33 19.10
N SER A 137 -0.76 15.66 19.42
CA SER A 137 -0.53 15.18 20.79
C SER A 137 -0.37 16.35 21.74
N ILE A 138 0.45 17.35 21.43
CA ILE A 138 0.75 18.48 22.33
C ILE A 138 -0.44 19.42 22.48
N PHE A 139 -1.12 19.77 21.37
CA PHE A 139 -2.12 20.83 21.33
C PHE A 139 -3.56 20.33 21.18
N GLY A 140 -3.76 19.01 21.03
CA GLY A 140 -5.04 18.40 20.70
C GLY A 140 -5.43 18.57 19.22
N SER A 141 -6.32 17.73 18.72
CA SER A 141 -6.74 17.78 17.31
C SER A 141 -7.54 19.05 16.95
N SER A 142 -8.01 19.81 17.93
CA SER A 142 -8.73 21.08 17.71
C SER A 142 -7.87 22.15 17.02
N ILE A 143 -6.54 22.07 17.10
CA ILE A 143 -5.64 23.00 16.42
C ILE A 143 -5.89 23.00 14.90
N TRP A 144 -6.25 21.85 14.33
CA TRP A 144 -6.50 21.70 12.90
C TRP A 144 -7.80 22.36 12.41
N SER A 145 -8.64 22.78 13.35
CA SER A 145 -9.88 23.52 13.08
C SER A 145 -9.70 25.04 13.21
N ILE A 146 -8.50 25.50 13.59
CA ILE A 146 -8.16 26.93 13.56
C ILE A 146 -8.16 27.40 12.11
N LYS A 147 -8.70 28.59 11.88
CA LYS A 147 -8.70 29.22 10.55
C LYS A 147 -7.38 29.94 10.32
N ASP A 148 -6.79 29.73 9.16
CA ASP A 148 -5.62 30.46 8.74
C ASP A 148 -5.96 31.95 8.52
N PRO A 149 -5.03 32.88 8.82
CA PRO A 149 -5.31 34.31 8.72
C PRO A 149 -5.35 34.86 7.28
N LEU A 150 -4.87 34.11 6.29
CA LEU A 150 -4.76 34.58 4.89
C LEU A 150 -6.02 34.26 4.09
N LEU A 151 -6.53 33.03 4.20
CA LEU A 151 -7.65 32.51 3.42
C LEU A 151 -8.90 32.23 4.27
N GLY A 152 -8.79 32.24 5.60
CA GLY A 152 -9.90 31.94 6.51
C GLY A 152 -10.33 30.47 6.47
N LEU A 153 -9.49 29.57 5.97
CA LEU A 153 -9.73 28.14 5.85
C LEU A 153 -9.19 27.40 7.07
N GLU A 154 -9.86 26.33 7.47
CA GLU A 154 -9.35 25.48 8.55
C GLU A 154 -8.01 24.84 8.15
N LEU A 155 -7.08 24.70 9.09
CA LEU A 155 -5.75 24.13 8.81
C LEU A 155 -5.82 22.73 8.17
N LYS A 156 -6.82 21.89 8.50
CA LYS A 156 -7.04 20.60 7.83
C LYS A 156 -7.47 20.72 6.35
N VAL A 157 -8.18 21.79 5.99
CA VAL A 157 -8.51 22.10 4.59
C VAL A 157 -7.25 22.62 3.88
N VAL A 158 -6.47 23.49 4.52
CA VAL A 158 -5.17 23.94 3.99
C VAL A 158 -4.24 22.75 3.74
N GLN A 159 -4.18 21.79 4.67
CA GLN A 159 -3.44 20.54 4.48
C GLN A 159 -3.87 19.78 3.24
N PHE A 160 -5.18 19.61 3.03
CA PHE A 160 -5.73 18.94 1.85
C PHE A 160 -5.34 19.65 0.54
N LEU A 161 -5.36 20.99 0.54
CA LEU A 161 -4.94 21.78 -0.63
C LEU A 161 -3.46 21.60 -0.94
N VAL A 162 -2.59 21.64 0.07
CA VAL A 162 -1.15 21.36 -0.09
C VAL A 162 -0.93 19.95 -0.63
N PHE A 163 -1.63 18.96 -0.07
CA PHE A 163 -1.61 17.58 -0.57
C PHE A 163 -2.03 17.50 -2.04
N SER A 164 -3.11 18.19 -2.42
CA SER A 164 -3.63 18.20 -3.80
C SER A 164 -2.62 18.81 -4.79
N VAL A 165 -1.89 19.85 -4.38
CA VAL A 165 -0.82 20.45 -5.19
C VAL A 165 0.32 19.46 -5.40
N VAL A 166 0.77 18.78 -4.34
CA VAL A 166 1.82 17.75 -4.44
C VAL A 166 1.36 16.60 -5.36
N MET A 167 0.12 16.15 -5.20
CA MET A 167 -0.49 15.11 -6.05
C MET A 167 -0.51 15.50 -7.53
N PHE A 168 -0.83 16.77 -7.85
CA PHE A 168 -0.82 17.26 -9.22
C PHE A 168 0.58 17.15 -9.85
N PHE A 169 1.63 17.57 -9.13
CA PHE A 169 3.01 17.44 -9.63
C PHE A 169 3.43 15.99 -9.83
N LEU A 170 3.07 15.09 -8.91
CA LEU A 170 3.35 13.66 -9.05
C LEU A 170 2.58 13.04 -10.22
N ALA A 171 1.35 13.47 -10.48
CA ALA A 171 0.56 13.04 -11.63
C ALA A 171 1.20 13.49 -12.97
N VAL A 172 1.74 14.71 -13.03
CA VAL A 172 2.48 15.19 -14.21
C VAL A 172 3.75 14.35 -14.44
N GLN A 173 4.52 14.07 -13.38
CA GLN A 173 5.72 13.21 -13.47
C GLN A 173 5.36 11.79 -13.92
N PHE A 174 4.22 11.27 -13.45
CA PHE A 174 3.71 9.97 -13.89
C PHE A 174 3.33 9.99 -15.37
N ALA A 175 2.61 11.02 -15.82
CA ALA A 175 2.23 11.16 -17.23
C ALA A 175 3.45 11.23 -18.15
N ASP A 176 4.50 11.96 -17.74
CA ASP A 176 5.78 11.99 -18.46
C ASP A 176 6.41 10.58 -18.53
N THR A 177 6.48 9.86 -17.41
CA THR A 177 6.99 8.48 -17.36
C THR A 177 6.25 7.56 -18.34
N ILE A 178 4.91 7.62 -18.37
CA ILE A 178 4.09 6.80 -19.27
C ILE A 178 4.31 7.19 -20.74
N SER A 179 4.50 8.48 -21.03
CA SER A 179 4.69 8.98 -22.40
C SER A 179 6.00 8.52 -23.04
N GLN A 180 7.02 8.24 -22.23
CA GLN A 180 8.32 7.73 -22.67
C GLN A 180 8.28 6.22 -23.02
N GLY A 181 7.17 5.53 -22.72
CA GLY A 181 7.04 4.08 -22.88
C GLY A 181 7.77 3.31 -21.78
N GLY A 182 7.72 1.98 -21.88
CA GLY A 182 8.38 1.10 -20.92
C GLY A 182 9.67 0.45 -21.44
N CYS A 183 10.40 -0.21 -20.54
CA CYS A 183 11.68 -0.87 -20.85
C CYS A 183 11.53 -2.20 -21.61
N GLY A 184 10.30 -2.67 -21.83
CA GLY A 184 9.98 -3.89 -22.55
C GLY A 184 10.16 -3.77 -24.06
N LYS A 185 10.03 -4.90 -24.74
CA LYS A 185 10.11 -4.99 -26.20
C LYS A 185 9.03 -4.08 -26.81
N TYR A 186 9.42 -3.21 -27.74
CA TYR A 186 8.51 -2.24 -28.37
C TYR A 186 8.01 -1.11 -27.45
N GLY A 187 8.75 -0.75 -26.39
CA GLY A 187 8.34 0.33 -25.48
C GLY A 187 7.20 -0.10 -24.54
N THR A 188 7.08 -1.40 -24.27
CA THR A 188 6.05 -2.01 -23.42
C THR A 188 6.54 -2.17 -21.98
N THR A 189 5.72 -2.71 -21.07
CA THR A 189 6.10 -2.94 -19.67
C THR A 189 7.20 -3.99 -19.53
N VAL A 190 7.75 -4.18 -18.33
CA VAL A 190 8.76 -5.22 -18.04
C VAL A 190 8.29 -6.63 -18.44
N ALA A 191 6.99 -6.89 -18.34
CA ALA A 191 6.33 -8.14 -18.73
C ALA A 191 5.96 -8.21 -20.23
N ASN A 192 6.39 -7.25 -21.05
CA ASN A 192 5.99 -7.06 -22.44
C ASN A 192 4.47 -6.92 -22.66
N THR A 193 3.79 -6.25 -21.72
CA THR A 193 2.35 -5.96 -21.82
C THR A 193 2.11 -4.47 -22.02
N SER A 194 0.86 -4.07 -22.26
CA SER A 194 0.51 -2.65 -22.40
C SER A 194 0.87 -1.86 -21.15
N VAL A 195 1.58 -0.73 -21.36
CA VAL A 195 1.88 0.25 -20.31
C VAL A 195 0.63 0.89 -19.73
N LEU A 196 -0.50 0.84 -20.45
CA LEU A 196 -1.76 1.44 -20.01
C LEU A 196 -2.71 0.48 -19.32
N PHE A 197 -2.56 -0.83 -19.50
CA PHE A 197 -3.50 -1.82 -18.94
C PHE A 197 -3.70 -1.72 -17.41
N PRO A 198 -2.70 -1.37 -16.58
CA PRO A 198 -2.92 -1.20 -15.15
C PRO A 198 -3.99 -0.15 -14.79
N VAL A 199 -4.42 0.72 -15.71
CA VAL A 199 -5.56 1.63 -15.51
C VAL A 199 -6.87 0.90 -15.24
N CYS A 200 -7.07 -0.27 -15.85
CA CYS A 200 -8.34 -0.98 -15.79
C CYS A 200 -8.65 -1.52 -14.38
N PRO A 201 -7.76 -2.33 -13.74
CA PRO A 201 -8.00 -2.76 -12.36
C PRO A 201 -7.98 -1.59 -11.36
N LEU A 202 -7.20 -0.53 -11.61
CA LEU A 202 -7.25 0.69 -10.79
C LEU A 202 -8.62 1.38 -10.86
N THR A 203 -9.18 1.51 -12.05
CA THR A 203 -10.50 2.14 -12.26
C THR A 203 -11.59 1.33 -11.57
N LEU A 204 -11.52 -0.01 -11.55
CA LEU A 204 -12.45 -0.83 -10.77
C LEU A 204 -12.26 -0.61 -9.26
N ALA A 205 -11.02 -0.65 -8.79
CA ALA A 205 -10.71 -0.48 -7.36
C ALA A 205 -11.15 0.88 -6.81
N LEU A 206 -11.03 1.96 -7.59
CA LEU A 206 -11.46 3.31 -7.21
C LEU A 206 -12.90 3.62 -7.60
N GLY A 207 -13.44 2.96 -8.61
CA GLY A 207 -14.81 3.17 -9.10
C GLY A 207 -15.85 2.55 -8.17
N PHE A 208 -15.60 1.34 -7.65
CA PHE A 208 -16.52 0.70 -6.71
C PHE A 208 -16.87 1.56 -5.48
N PRO A 209 -15.90 2.10 -4.71
CA PRO A 209 -16.24 2.94 -3.56
C PRO A 209 -17.04 4.19 -3.96
N VAL A 210 -16.77 4.79 -5.12
CA VAL A 210 -17.54 5.94 -5.62
C VAL A 210 -18.99 5.55 -5.93
N LEU A 211 -19.19 4.45 -6.67
CA LEU A 211 -20.51 3.94 -7.00
C LEU A 211 -21.30 3.57 -5.73
N VAL A 212 -20.65 2.90 -4.77
CA VAL A 212 -21.30 2.51 -3.52
C VAL A 212 -21.63 3.72 -2.66
N ALA A 213 -20.77 4.73 -2.59
CA ALA A 213 -21.03 5.95 -1.82
C ALA A 213 -22.20 6.77 -2.40
N ILE A 214 -22.30 6.87 -3.73
CA ILE A 214 -23.34 7.66 -4.41
C ILE A 214 -24.71 6.97 -4.35
N ASN A 215 -24.76 5.65 -4.52
CA ASN A 215 -26.01 4.91 -4.67
C ASN A 215 -26.58 4.37 -3.35
N SER A 216 -25.88 4.54 -2.22
CA SER A 216 -26.33 3.98 -0.94
C SER A 216 -27.54 4.76 -0.37
N PRO A 217 -28.73 4.13 -0.22
CA PRO A 217 -29.89 4.78 0.39
C PRO A 217 -29.69 5.17 1.86
N VAL A 218 -28.79 4.50 2.58
CA VAL A 218 -28.52 4.78 4.01
C VAL A 218 -27.31 5.69 4.21
N ASN A 219 -26.70 6.20 3.13
CA ASN A 219 -25.43 6.93 3.18
C ASN A 219 -24.34 6.12 3.91
N LEU A 220 -24.09 4.88 3.46
CA LEU A 220 -23.21 3.91 4.10
C LEU A 220 -21.82 4.48 4.47
N TYR A 221 -21.24 5.30 3.61
CA TYR A 221 -19.97 5.98 3.89
C TYR A 221 -20.06 6.92 5.10
N HIS A 222 -21.11 7.73 5.21
CA HIS A 222 -21.28 8.64 6.35
C HIS A 222 -21.64 7.90 7.64
N GLN A 223 -22.38 6.79 7.55
CA GLN A 223 -22.76 6.00 8.72
C GLN A 223 -21.58 5.20 9.29
N SER A 224 -20.67 4.72 8.44
CA SER A 224 -19.56 3.86 8.86
C SER A 224 -18.30 4.14 8.04
N PRO A 225 -17.73 5.37 8.12
CA PRO A 225 -16.65 5.80 7.23
C PRO A 225 -15.40 4.93 7.38
N PHE A 226 -15.04 4.54 8.60
CA PHE A 226 -13.84 3.72 8.82
C PHE A 226 -13.94 2.32 8.22
N ILE A 227 -15.06 1.63 8.46
CA ILE A 227 -15.30 0.29 7.90
C ILE A 227 -15.39 0.37 6.38
N PHE A 228 -16.03 1.42 5.86
CA PHE A 228 -16.11 1.70 4.43
C PHE A 228 -14.72 1.87 3.82
N LEU A 229 -13.93 2.82 4.31
CA LEU A 229 -12.58 3.11 3.82
C LEU A 229 -11.67 1.88 3.94
N LEU A 230 -11.73 1.15 5.05
CA LEU A 230 -10.93 -0.07 5.24
C LEU A 230 -11.29 -1.16 4.23
N THR A 231 -12.59 -1.38 3.98
CA THR A 231 -13.08 -2.39 3.03
C THR A 231 -12.54 -2.15 1.63
N PHE A 232 -12.71 -0.93 1.11
CA PHE A 232 -12.21 -0.58 -0.22
C PHE A 232 -10.71 -0.35 -0.25
N GLY A 233 -10.10 0.03 0.88
CA GLY A 233 -8.66 0.07 1.07
C GLY A 233 -8.01 -1.29 0.82
N ILE A 234 -8.56 -2.37 1.39
CA ILE A 234 -8.08 -3.74 1.18
C ILE A 234 -8.19 -4.14 -0.29
N VAL A 235 -9.27 -3.77 -0.98
CA VAL A 235 -9.40 -3.98 -2.43
C VAL A 235 -8.26 -3.26 -3.17
N SER A 236 -8.01 -1.98 -2.88
CA SER A 236 -6.92 -1.21 -3.50
C SER A 236 -5.53 -1.78 -3.15
N ALA A 237 -5.31 -2.22 -1.91
CA ALA A 237 -4.06 -2.80 -1.46
C ALA A 237 -3.74 -4.09 -2.22
N LYS A 238 -4.70 -5.01 -2.32
CA LYS A 238 -4.49 -6.24 -3.07
C LYS A 238 -4.28 -5.99 -4.56
N VAL A 239 -5.04 -5.05 -5.14
CA VAL A 239 -4.83 -4.65 -6.55
C VAL A 239 -3.43 -4.10 -6.77
N SER A 240 -2.90 -3.35 -5.81
CA SER A 240 -1.50 -2.86 -5.83
C SER A 240 -0.50 -4.01 -5.69
N GLN A 241 -0.70 -4.94 -4.75
CA GLN A 241 0.15 -6.13 -4.59
C GLN A 241 0.22 -6.97 -5.87
N ARG A 242 -0.90 -7.13 -6.59
CA ARG A 242 -0.89 -7.85 -7.88
C ARG A 242 -0.04 -7.16 -8.94
N LEU A 243 -0.02 -5.82 -8.94
CA LEU A 243 0.86 -5.05 -9.83
C LEU A 243 2.33 -5.23 -9.44
N VAL A 244 2.64 -5.22 -8.15
CA VAL A 244 4.00 -5.50 -7.64
C VAL A 244 4.44 -6.89 -8.09
N ILE A 245 3.62 -7.92 -7.88
CA ILE A 245 3.92 -9.28 -8.29
C ILE A 245 4.11 -9.37 -9.80
N ALA A 246 3.22 -8.75 -10.59
CA ALA A 246 3.35 -8.74 -12.05
C ALA A 246 4.66 -8.12 -12.53
N HIS A 247 5.15 -7.07 -11.85
CA HIS A 247 6.48 -6.52 -12.10
C HIS A 247 7.58 -7.54 -11.78
N MET A 248 7.58 -8.11 -10.58
CA MET A 248 8.66 -8.97 -10.09
C MET A 248 8.76 -10.30 -10.83
N THR A 249 7.63 -10.91 -11.15
CA THR A 249 7.55 -12.21 -11.84
C THR A 249 7.43 -12.07 -13.36
N LYS A 250 7.30 -10.84 -13.86
CA LYS A 250 7.03 -10.54 -15.29
C LYS A 250 5.76 -11.21 -15.81
N SER A 251 4.74 -11.32 -14.95
CA SER A 251 3.46 -11.92 -15.33
C SER A 251 2.47 -10.88 -15.86
N ALA A 252 1.46 -11.35 -16.59
CA ALA A 252 0.35 -10.51 -17.00
C ALA A 252 -0.49 -10.07 -15.77
N ILE A 253 -1.10 -8.89 -15.90
CA ILE A 253 -2.08 -8.37 -14.95
C ILE A 253 -3.47 -8.79 -15.42
N TYR A 254 -4.35 -9.11 -14.49
CA TYR A 254 -5.74 -9.47 -14.78
C TYR A 254 -6.67 -8.37 -14.29
N LEU A 255 -7.79 -8.19 -15.00
CA LEU A 255 -8.77 -7.16 -14.68
C LEU A 255 -9.47 -7.42 -13.34
N PHE A 256 -9.94 -8.65 -13.14
CA PHE A 256 -10.68 -9.05 -11.95
C PHE A 256 -9.78 -9.83 -10.99
N ASP A 257 -9.99 -9.56 -9.71
CA ASP A 257 -9.45 -10.35 -8.61
C ASP A 257 -10.58 -10.76 -7.66
N ALA A 258 -10.41 -11.91 -7.00
CA ALA A 258 -11.36 -12.41 -6.02
C ALA A 258 -11.73 -11.35 -4.97
N VAL A 259 -10.78 -10.52 -4.50
CA VAL A 259 -11.01 -9.48 -3.49
C VAL A 259 -12.10 -8.48 -3.89
N MET A 260 -12.30 -8.26 -5.19
CA MET A 260 -13.32 -7.33 -5.70
C MET A 260 -14.74 -7.88 -5.57
N PHE A 261 -14.91 -9.17 -5.26
CA PHE A 261 -16.22 -9.79 -5.11
C PHE A 261 -17.07 -9.10 -4.05
N GLY A 262 -16.49 -8.75 -2.89
CA GLY A 262 -17.20 -8.02 -1.85
C GLY A 262 -17.66 -6.63 -2.29
N ALA A 263 -16.82 -5.92 -3.05
CA ALA A 263 -17.18 -4.61 -3.61
C ALA A 263 -18.28 -4.72 -4.68
N ALA A 264 -18.18 -5.73 -5.55
CA ALA A 264 -19.20 -6.03 -6.55
C ALA A 264 -20.54 -6.41 -5.90
N LEU A 265 -20.51 -7.18 -4.81
CA LEU A 265 -21.72 -7.57 -4.07
C LEU A 265 -22.47 -6.36 -3.52
N LEU A 266 -21.76 -5.34 -3.03
CA LEU A 266 -22.37 -4.08 -2.58
C LEU A 266 -23.08 -3.35 -3.74
N VAL A 267 -22.41 -3.20 -4.88
CA VAL A 267 -23.01 -2.57 -6.07
C VAL A 267 -24.22 -3.34 -6.58
N ILE A 268 -24.14 -4.68 -6.60
CA ILE A 268 -25.26 -5.54 -7.00
C ILE A 268 -26.42 -5.42 -6.01
N ASN A 269 -26.13 -5.40 -4.70
CA ASN A 269 -27.15 -5.20 -3.67
C ASN A 269 -27.88 -3.87 -3.87
N GLN A 270 -27.15 -2.79 -4.14
CA GLN A 270 -27.73 -1.47 -4.44
C GLN A 270 -28.58 -1.47 -5.71
N TYR A 271 -28.10 -2.13 -6.77
CA TYR A 271 -28.84 -2.25 -8.03
C TYR A 271 -30.23 -2.90 -7.84
N PHE A 272 -30.32 -3.90 -6.96
CA PHE A 272 -31.58 -4.58 -6.64
C PHE A 272 -32.38 -3.91 -5.51
N SER A 273 -32.17 -2.62 -5.25
CA SER A 273 -32.86 -1.86 -4.20
C SER A 273 -32.60 -2.36 -2.77
N CYS A 274 -31.38 -2.85 -2.52
CA CYS A 274 -30.87 -3.29 -1.21
C CYS A 274 -31.74 -4.37 -0.52
N PRO A 275 -31.92 -5.57 -1.11
CA PRO A 275 -32.64 -6.66 -0.46
C PRO A 275 -31.96 -7.14 0.83
N LEU A 276 -30.64 -6.97 0.94
CA LEU A 276 -29.87 -7.19 2.17
C LEU A 276 -29.46 -5.84 2.79
N PRO A 277 -29.39 -5.73 4.13
CA PRO A 277 -28.88 -4.53 4.78
C PRO A 277 -27.45 -4.21 4.33
N GLU A 278 -27.22 -3.01 3.79
CA GLU A 278 -25.92 -2.64 3.22
C GLU A 278 -24.77 -2.74 4.24
N VAL A 279 -25.03 -2.39 5.51
CA VAL A 279 -24.04 -2.50 6.60
C VAL A 279 -23.61 -3.97 6.79
N LEU A 280 -24.53 -4.92 6.70
CA LEU A 280 -24.21 -6.35 6.79
C LEU A 280 -23.33 -6.78 5.62
N VAL A 281 -23.71 -6.38 4.40
CA VAL A 281 -22.93 -6.70 3.19
C VAL A 281 -21.53 -6.08 3.28
N LEU A 282 -21.39 -4.86 3.82
CA LEU A 282 -20.10 -4.20 4.02
C LEU A 282 -19.18 -5.01 4.95
N TRP A 283 -19.69 -5.50 6.08
CA TRP A 283 -18.92 -6.35 6.99
C TRP A 283 -18.52 -7.69 6.37
N ILE A 284 -19.42 -8.30 5.58
CA ILE A 284 -19.11 -9.50 4.80
C ILE A 284 -17.97 -9.21 3.82
N SER A 285 -18.05 -8.09 3.10
CA SER A 285 -17.02 -7.66 2.13
C SER A 285 -15.68 -7.38 2.80
N LEU A 286 -15.67 -6.72 3.95
CA LEU A 286 -14.46 -6.50 4.75
C LEU A 286 -13.82 -7.83 5.17
N THR A 287 -14.62 -8.72 5.75
CA THR A 287 -14.14 -10.02 6.26
C THR A 287 -13.60 -10.88 5.14
N PHE A 288 -14.34 -10.97 4.03
CA PHE A 288 -13.93 -11.69 2.85
C PHE A 288 -12.63 -11.11 2.27
N GLY A 289 -12.53 -9.79 2.11
CA GLY A 289 -11.33 -9.12 1.62
C GLY A 289 -10.11 -9.38 2.50
N ALA A 290 -10.27 -9.27 3.82
CA ALA A 290 -9.21 -9.51 4.79
C ALA A 290 -8.71 -10.96 4.77
N VAL A 291 -9.61 -11.94 4.74
CA VAL A 291 -9.22 -13.36 4.59
C VAL A 291 -8.52 -13.59 3.26
N ASN A 292 -9.06 -13.00 2.18
CA ASN A 292 -8.57 -13.21 0.83
C ASN A 292 -7.16 -12.65 0.61
N ILE A 293 -6.82 -11.49 1.18
CA ILE A 293 -5.46 -10.92 1.09
C ILE A 293 -4.47 -11.71 1.95
N ILE A 294 -4.85 -12.14 3.16
CA ILE A 294 -3.97 -12.93 4.04
C ILE A 294 -3.61 -14.28 3.40
N LEU A 295 -4.60 -14.99 2.86
CA LEU A 295 -4.36 -16.25 2.18
C LEU A 295 -3.50 -16.06 0.93
N TYR A 296 -3.76 -14.99 0.15
CA TYR A 296 -2.98 -14.67 -1.03
C TYR A 296 -1.51 -14.38 -0.69
N ASP A 297 -1.24 -13.56 0.32
CA ASP A 297 0.11 -13.20 0.73
C ASP A 297 0.87 -14.44 1.23
N ALA A 298 0.21 -15.31 2.02
CA ALA A 298 0.80 -16.57 2.47
C ALA A 298 1.16 -17.49 1.30
N ASP A 299 0.24 -17.69 0.36
CA ASP A 299 0.44 -18.57 -0.79
C ASP A 299 1.57 -18.08 -1.69
N VAL A 300 1.61 -16.78 -2.00
CA VAL A 300 2.66 -16.20 -2.85
C VAL A 300 4.02 -16.26 -2.14
N CYS A 301 4.07 -15.98 -0.83
CA CYS A 301 5.31 -16.08 -0.07
C CYS A 301 5.87 -17.49 -0.09
N ILE A 302 5.03 -18.52 0.11
CA ILE A 302 5.44 -19.92 0.09
C ILE A 302 5.92 -20.32 -1.32
N GLN A 303 5.16 -20.01 -2.36
CA GLN A 303 5.52 -20.36 -3.75
C GLN A 303 6.85 -19.73 -4.17
N LEU A 304 7.06 -18.46 -3.82
CA LEU A 304 8.30 -17.76 -4.17
C LEU A 304 9.47 -18.22 -3.29
N ALA A 305 9.24 -18.54 -2.02
CA ALA A 305 10.24 -19.14 -1.15
C ALA A 305 10.73 -20.50 -1.69
N ASP A 306 9.81 -21.35 -2.11
CA ASP A 306 10.10 -22.65 -2.72
C ASP A 306 10.88 -22.50 -4.03
N PHE A 307 10.45 -21.57 -4.91
CA PHE A 307 11.14 -21.27 -6.16
C PHE A 307 12.58 -20.76 -5.94
N LEU A 308 12.77 -19.86 -4.97
CA LEU A 308 14.08 -19.29 -4.63
C LEU A 308 14.93 -20.20 -3.72
N ASN A 309 14.37 -21.30 -3.22
CA ASN A 309 14.99 -22.20 -2.25
C ASN A 309 15.47 -21.47 -0.97
N ILE A 310 14.61 -20.61 -0.44
CA ILE A 310 14.81 -19.84 0.79
C ILE A 310 13.73 -20.19 1.81
N TYR A 311 14.02 -19.97 3.09
CA TYR A 311 13.06 -20.22 4.17
C TYR A 311 12.46 -18.88 4.61
N VAL A 312 11.13 -18.80 4.63
CA VAL A 312 10.43 -17.64 5.16
C VAL A 312 10.81 -17.46 6.64
N PHE A 313 11.22 -16.25 7.01
CA PHE A 313 11.66 -15.86 8.36
C PHE A 313 12.91 -16.58 8.90
N ARG A 314 13.74 -17.21 8.05
CA ARG A 314 14.99 -17.85 8.49
C ARG A 314 16.15 -17.64 7.50
N ILE A 315 17.28 -17.14 8.02
CA ILE A 315 18.53 -17.04 7.25
C ILE A 315 19.31 -18.36 7.35
N GLY A 316 19.57 -18.98 6.20
CA GLY A 316 20.35 -20.21 6.08
C GLY A 316 19.55 -21.51 6.25
N ARG A 317 20.12 -22.61 5.74
CA ARG A 317 19.47 -23.94 5.76
C ARG A 317 19.38 -24.52 7.18
N PRO A 318 18.29 -25.24 7.53
CA PRO A 318 18.17 -25.96 8.79
C PRO A 318 19.34 -26.92 9.03
N SER A 319 19.82 -26.98 10.26
CA SER A 319 20.95 -27.82 10.69
C SER A 319 20.75 -29.31 10.36
N SER A 320 19.51 -29.80 10.37
CA SER A 320 19.14 -31.19 10.05
C SER A 320 19.42 -31.58 8.59
N MET A 321 19.44 -30.64 7.65
CA MET A 321 19.76 -30.90 6.24
C MET A 321 21.24 -30.74 5.91
N ARG A 322 22.06 -30.16 6.81
CA ARG A 322 23.51 -30.04 6.60
C ARG A 322 24.25 -31.39 6.69
N HIS A 323 23.67 -32.40 7.35
CA HIS A 323 24.30 -33.71 7.51
C HIS A 323 24.12 -34.66 6.31
N ASN A 324 23.09 -34.49 5.48
CA ASN A 324 22.87 -35.39 4.33
C ASN A 324 23.74 -35.06 3.10
N ASN A 325 24.37 -33.89 3.05
CA ASN A 325 25.11 -33.43 1.85
C ASN A 325 26.64 -33.61 1.93
N LYS A 326 27.16 -34.31 2.94
CA LYS A 326 28.61 -34.61 3.02
C LYS A 326 29.07 -35.74 2.10
N ASN A 327 28.16 -36.45 1.41
CA ASN A 327 28.51 -37.65 0.62
C ASN A 327 28.30 -37.52 -0.90
N THR A 328 28.11 -36.31 -1.43
CA THR A 328 27.98 -36.10 -2.89
C THR A 328 28.95 -35.02 -3.37
N PRO A 329 29.96 -35.36 -4.20
CA PRO A 329 30.87 -34.37 -4.75
C PRO A 329 30.12 -33.52 -5.77
N VAL A 330 29.85 -32.26 -5.42
CA VAL A 330 29.30 -31.28 -6.35
C VAL A 330 30.42 -30.86 -7.31
N LYS A 331 30.27 -31.19 -8.60
CA LYS A 331 31.07 -30.62 -9.67
C LYS A 331 30.83 -29.10 -9.71
N SER A 332 31.87 -28.35 -9.39
CA SER A 332 31.92 -26.90 -9.57
C SER A 332 31.94 -26.55 -11.05
N SER A 333 30.80 -26.16 -11.61
CA SER A 333 30.77 -25.45 -12.89
C SER A 333 29.46 -24.67 -13.02
N VAL A 334 29.59 -23.33 -13.12
CA VAL A 334 28.86 -22.42 -14.04
C VAL A 334 28.73 -20.98 -13.48
N GLN A 335 28.91 -20.70 -12.18
CA GLN A 335 28.73 -19.32 -11.67
C GLN A 335 29.93 -18.37 -11.76
N ASP A 336 31.16 -18.86 -11.97
CA ASP A 336 32.36 -18.00 -11.98
C ASP A 336 32.65 -17.28 -13.32
N ASN A 337 31.99 -17.67 -14.42
CA ASN A 337 32.28 -17.09 -15.74
C ASN A 337 31.50 -15.80 -16.02
N THR A 338 30.39 -15.55 -15.33
CA THR A 338 29.58 -14.34 -15.56
C THR A 338 30.21 -13.10 -14.92
N TYR A 339 30.89 -13.25 -13.77
CA TYR A 339 31.54 -12.13 -13.10
C TYR A 339 32.81 -11.67 -13.84
N LYS A 340 33.60 -12.60 -14.40
CA LYS A 340 34.82 -12.29 -15.17
C LYS A 340 34.54 -11.62 -16.53
N ASN A 341 33.41 -11.92 -17.17
CA ASN A 341 33.07 -11.29 -18.45
C ASN A 341 32.60 -9.83 -18.31
N SER A 342 32.00 -9.45 -17.16
CA SER A 342 31.57 -8.06 -16.91
C SER A 342 32.73 -7.07 -16.70
N LEU A 343 33.89 -7.56 -16.24
CA LEU A 343 35.10 -6.76 -16.05
C LEU A 343 35.90 -6.60 -17.35
N ARG A 344 35.77 -7.54 -18.30
CA ARG A 344 36.52 -7.50 -19.57
C ARG A 344 35.91 -6.55 -20.60
N THR A 345 34.59 -6.37 -20.58
CA THR A 345 33.88 -5.40 -21.45
C THR A 345 34.02 -3.95 -20.99
N ARG A 346 34.35 -3.70 -19.71
CA ARG A 346 34.53 -2.33 -19.19
C ARG A 346 35.88 -1.70 -19.53
N ASN A 347 36.88 -2.52 -19.90
CA ASN A 347 38.23 -2.04 -20.25
C ASN A 347 38.48 -1.90 -21.76
N SER A 348 37.56 -2.32 -22.63
CA SER A 348 37.72 -2.14 -24.10
C SER A 348 36.99 -0.92 -24.67
N SER A 349 36.29 -0.14 -23.83
CA SER A 349 35.55 1.07 -24.23
C SER A 349 36.24 2.37 -23.79
N ARG A 350 37.51 2.31 -23.39
CA ARG A 350 38.41 3.46 -23.23
C ARG A 350 39.64 3.22 -24.09
N ASN A 351 39.53 3.58 -25.36
CA ASN A 351 40.59 4.08 -26.23
C ASN A 351 39.95 4.72 -27.45
#